data_AF-A0A0G1L8R7-F1
#
_entry.id   AF-A0A0G1L8R7-F1
#
_cell.length_a   1.000
_cell.length_b   1.000
_cell.length_c   1.000
_cell.angle_alpha   90.00
_cell.angle_beta   90.00
_cell.angle_gamma   90.00
#
_symmetry.space_group_name_H-M   'P 1'
#
loop_
_entity.id
_entity.type
_entity.pdbx_description
1 polymer ?
#
loop_
_entity_poly.entity_id
_entity_poly.type
_entity_poly.pdbx_seq_one_letter_code
_entity_poly.pdbx_strand_id
1 'polypeptide(L)'
;MAKDFHEDYYAGLKGIYFRRILKAIIKIGGLKNKRVLDFGCGKGELKKLLPNNVVGYDILPDLSDVADWRKVKFDAMVANEVFYLFSKKELENFLEELYKCNPKAELVVASAGRAS
;
A
#
# COMPACT_ATOMS: atom_id res chain seq x y z
N MET A 1 -11.75 -15.20 -15.05
CA MET A 1 -11.38 -15.67 -13.70
C MET A 1 -11.26 -14.44 -12.81
N ALA A 2 -11.93 -14.43 -11.66
CA ALA A 2 -11.68 -13.41 -10.64
C ALA A 2 -10.25 -13.56 -10.12
N LYS A 3 -9.55 -12.46 -9.88
CA LYS A 3 -8.20 -12.49 -9.29
C LYS A 3 -8.34 -12.95 -7.84
N ASP A 4 -7.65 -14.03 -7.46
CA ASP A 4 -7.57 -14.45 -6.06
C ASP A 4 -6.49 -13.62 -5.36
N PHE A 5 -6.92 -12.78 -4.42
CA PHE A 5 -6.03 -11.89 -3.67
C PHE A 5 -5.33 -12.59 -2.50
N HIS A 6 -5.64 -13.87 -2.23
CA HIS A 6 -4.95 -14.69 -1.23
C HIS A 6 -3.75 -15.45 -1.80
N GLU A 7 -3.49 -15.41 -3.11
CA GLU A 7 -2.30 -16.02 -3.71
C GLU A 7 -1.01 -15.40 -3.17
N ASP A 8 -0.01 -16.23 -2.85
CA ASP A 8 1.31 -15.77 -2.45
C ASP A 8 2.20 -15.47 -3.67
N TYR A 9 2.20 -14.20 -4.10
CA TYR A 9 3.07 -13.75 -5.20
C TYR A 9 4.56 -13.66 -4.80
N TYR A 10 4.91 -13.90 -3.53
CA TYR A 10 6.27 -13.75 -3.02
C TYR A 10 7.09 -15.06 -3.00
N ALA A 11 6.57 -16.15 -3.56
CA ALA A 11 7.34 -17.38 -3.73
C ALA A 11 8.42 -17.26 -4.84
N GLY A 12 9.62 -17.80 -4.57
CA GLY A 12 10.70 -17.95 -5.55
C GLY A 12 11.29 -16.63 -6.08
N LEU A 13 11.70 -16.62 -7.37
CA LEU A 13 12.36 -15.47 -8.01
C LEU A 13 11.49 -14.21 -8.05
N LYS A 14 10.16 -14.37 -8.10
CA LYS A 14 9.21 -13.25 -8.04
C LYS A 14 9.29 -12.51 -6.71
N GLY A 15 9.44 -13.23 -5.60
CA GLY A 15 9.64 -12.63 -4.28
C GLY A 15 10.89 -11.75 -4.18
N ILE A 16 11.98 -12.12 -4.86
CA ILE A 16 13.20 -11.30 -4.91
C ILE A 16 12.92 -9.96 -5.61
N TYR A 17 12.22 -10.01 -6.75
CA TYR A 17 11.85 -8.82 -7.51
C TYR A 17 10.94 -7.89 -6.68
N PHE A 18 9.86 -8.42 -6.09
CA PHE A 18 8.96 -7.61 -5.26
C PHE A 18 9.67 -7.04 -4.04
N ARG A 19 10.55 -7.80 -3.39
CA ARG A 19 11.36 -7.29 -2.27
C ARG A 19 12.27 -6.13 -2.69
N ARG A 20 12.77 -6.11 -3.93
CA ARG A 20 13.53 -4.94 -4.46
C ARG A 20 12.64 -3.73 -4.64
N ILE A 21 11.42 -3.90 -5.15
CA ILE A 21 10.43 -2.81 -5.27
C ILE A 21 10.12 -2.24 -3.88
N LEU A 22 9.79 -3.09 -2.91
CA LEU A 22 9.51 -2.65 -1.53
C LEU A 22 10.68 -1.87 -0.92
N LYS A 23 11.92 -2.33 -1.12
CA LYS A 23 13.11 -1.58 -0.68
C LYS A 23 13.24 -0.22 -1.37
N ALA A 24 12.89 -0.12 -2.66
CA ALA A 24 12.88 1.15 -3.38
C ALA A 24 11.81 2.10 -2.82
N ILE A 25 10.59 1.62 -2.58
CA ILE A 25 9.50 2.37 -1.94
C ILE A 25 9.95 2.89 -0.57
N ILE A 26 10.54 2.04 0.27
CA ILE A 26 11.06 2.43 1.59
C ILE A 26 12.08 3.56 1.48
N LYS A 27 12.98 3.48 0.49
CA LYS A 27 14.03 4.48 0.27
C LYS A 27 13.45 5.81 -0.24
N ILE A 28 12.61 5.76 -1.29
CA ILE A 28 12.03 6.94 -1.93
C ILE A 28 11.13 7.69 -0.95
N GLY A 29 10.25 6.99 -0.25
CA GLY A 29 9.35 7.58 0.73
C GLY A 29 9.99 7.91 2.09
N GLY A 30 11.28 7.59 2.29
CA GLY A 30 11.95 7.78 3.59
C GLY A 30 11.22 7.10 4.76
N LEU A 31 10.64 5.92 4.53
CA LEU A 31 9.60 5.34 5.40
C LEU A 31 10.09 4.89 6.78
N LYS A 32 11.41 4.72 6.96
CA LYS A 32 11.99 4.23 8.22
C LYS A 32 11.73 5.15 9.44
N ASN A 33 11.46 6.43 9.21
CA ASN A 33 11.23 7.42 10.26
C ASN A 33 9.82 8.01 10.24
N LYS A 34 8.87 7.33 9.58
CA LYS A 34 7.50 7.78 9.39
C LYS A 34 6.53 6.74 9.93
N ARG A 35 5.37 7.18 10.39
CA ARG A 35 4.20 6.30 10.55
C ARG A 35 3.59 6.08 9.18
N VAL A 36 3.43 4.82 8.79
CA VAL A 36 3.04 4.44 7.44
C VAL A 36 1.71 3.73 7.47
N LEU A 37 0.80 4.19 6.63
CA LEU A 37 -0.38 3.42 6.22
C LEU A 37 -0.02 2.66 4.94
N ASP A 38 -0.04 1.33 4.99
CA ASP A 38 0.08 0.47 3.81
C ASP A 38 -1.33 0.16 3.29
N PHE A 39 -1.76 0.87 2.25
CA PHE A 39 -3.11 0.77 1.69
C PHE A 39 -3.13 -0.27 0.58
N GLY A 40 -4.02 -1.27 0.68
CA GLY A 40 -3.99 -2.50 -0.10
C GLY A 40 -2.82 -3.40 0.31
N CYS A 41 -2.62 -3.58 1.62
CA CYS A 41 -1.42 -4.23 2.18
C CYS A 41 -1.31 -5.73 1.87
N GLY A 42 -2.39 -6.39 1.45
CA GLY A 42 -2.43 -7.83 1.25
C GLY A 42 -1.85 -8.58 2.46
N LYS A 43 -0.84 -9.43 2.23
CA LYS A 43 -0.18 -10.23 3.29
C LYS A 43 0.81 -9.44 4.18
N GLY A 44 0.85 -8.11 4.08
CA GLY A 44 1.64 -7.24 4.96
C GLY A 44 3.15 -7.28 4.71
N GLU A 45 3.58 -7.43 3.46
CA GLU A 45 5.00 -7.57 3.12
C GLU A 45 5.84 -6.33 3.45
N LEU A 46 5.25 -5.13 3.31
CA LEU A 46 5.92 -3.90 3.76
C LEU A 46 6.09 -3.89 5.28
N LYS A 47 5.06 -4.32 6.03
CA LYS A 47 5.11 -4.44 7.49
C LYS A 47 6.16 -5.44 7.95
N LYS A 48 6.36 -6.56 7.23
CA LYS A 48 7.46 -7.51 7.52
C LYS A 48 8.85 -6.86 7.44
N LEU A 49 9.02 -5.84 6.58
CA LEU A 49 10.28 -5.09 6.45
C LEU A 49 10.41 -3.92 7.43
N LEU A 50 9.29 -3.35 7.90
CA LEU A 50 9.20 -2.22 8.82
C LEU A 50 8.15 -2.46 9.93
N PRO A 51 8.40 -3.41 10.85
CA PRO A 51 7.36 -3.94 11.74
C PRO A 51 6.78 -2.93 12.73
N ASN A 52 7.55 -1.92 13.12
CA ASN A 52 7.15 -0.97 14.16
C ASN A 52 6.47 0.30 13.61
N ASN A 53 6.43 0.45 12.29
CA ASN A 53 6.14 1.72 11.65
C ASN A 53 4.90 1.66 10.74
N VAL A 54 4.43 0.45 10.41
CA VAL A 54 3.44 0.20 9.36
C VAL A 54 2.16 -0.36 9.97
N VAL A 55 1.04 0.25 9.59
CA VAL A 55 -0.31 -0.27 9.78
C VAL A 55 -0.88 -0.59 8.40
N GLY A 56 -1.32 -1.82 8.20
CA GLY A 56 -1.92 -2.30 6.96
C GLY A 56 -3.45 -2.15 6.95
N TYR A 57 -3.98 -1.69 5.83
CA TYR A 57 -5.40 -1.78 5.51
C TYR A 57 -5.57 -2.42 4.13
N ASP A 58 -6.51 -3.34 4.03
CA ASP A 58 -6.95 -3.95 2.78
C ASP A 58 -8.49 -3.92 2.72
N ILE A 59 -9.05 -4.08 1.52
CA ILE A 59 -10.51 -4.24 1.40
C ILE A 59 -10.96 -5.58 1.99
N LEU A 60 -10.06 -6.58 2.03
CA LEU A 60 -10.25 -7.86 2.69
C LEU A 60 -9.98 -7.71 4.20
N PRO A 61 -11.00 -7.86 5.07
CA PRO A 61 -10.85 -7.60 6.50
C PRO A 61 -9.84 -8.51 7.20
N ASP A 62 -9.69 -9.75 6.74
CA ASP A 62 -8.76 -10.74 7.30
C ASP A 62 -7.29 -10.46 6.95
N LEU A 63 -7.03 -9.58 5.99
CA LEU A 63 -5.71 -9.09 5.63
C LEU A 63 -5.36 -7.75 6.27
N SER A 64 -6.31 -7.13 6.99
CA SER A 64 -6.18 -5.78 7.53
C SER A 64 -5.74 -5.79 8.99
N ASP A 65 -4.88 -4.84 9.38
CA ASP A 65 -4.59 -4.58 10.79
C ASP A 65 -5.70 -3.73 11.45
N VAL A 66 -6.44 -2.96 10.64
CA VAL A 66 -7.49 -2.03 11.08
C VAL A 66 -8.72 -2.15 10.20
N ALA A 67 -9.90 -1.97 10.79
CA ALA A 67 -11.16 -2.00 10.05
C ALA A 67 -11.43 -0.73 9.21
N ASP A 68 -10.82 0.41 9.58
CA ASP A 68 -11.04 1.69 8.92
C ASP A 68 -9.76 2.52 8.92
N TRP A 69 -9.14 2.63 7.74
CA TRP A 69 -7.89 3.37 7.55
C TRP A 69 -8.03 4.87 7.85
N ARG A 70 -9.24 5.43 7.75
CA ARG A 70 -9.50 6.86 7.96
C ARG A 70 -9.23 7.29 9.40
N LYS A 71 -9.22 6.34 10.34
CA LYS A 71 -8.96 6.57 11.77
C LYS A 71 -7.49 6.44 12.15
N VAL A 72 -6.62 6.04 11.21
CA VAL A 72 -5.20 5.82 11.45
C VAL A 72 -4.45 7.15 11.37
N LYS A 73 -3.56 7.39 12.34
CA LYS A 73 -2.60 8.49 12.25
C LYS A 73 -1.36 8.01 11.52
N PHE A 74 -1.06 8.61 10.37
CA PHE A 74 0.12 8.32 9.57
C PHE A 74 0.74 9.59 9.02
N ASP A 75 2.02 9.52 8.66
CA ASP A 75 2.77 10.60 8.02
C ASP A 75 2.89 10.34 6.50
N ALA A 76 2.96 9.06 6.11
CA ALA A 76 2.98 8.63 4.72
C ALA A 76 1.95 7.51 4.47
N MET A 77 1.39 7.48 3.27
CA MET A 77 0.58 6.37 2.76
C MET A 77 1.29 5.74 1.56
N VAL A 78 1.41 4.41 1.59
CA VAL A 78 1.92 3.63 0.47
C VAL A 78 0.75 2.96 -0.24
N ALA A 79 0.72 3.06 -1.56
CA ALA A 79 -0.20 2.32 -2.42
C ALA A 79 0.63 1.64 -3.54
N ASN A 80 0.97 0.37 -3.33
CA ASN A 80 1.79 -0.42 -4.26
C ASN A 80 0.91 -1.44 -5.00
N GLU A 81 0.76 -1.28 -6.31
CA GLU A 81 -0.11 -2.11 -7.16
C GLU A 81 -1.60 -2.06 -6.72
N VAL A 82 -2.10 -0.87 -6.35
CA VAL A 82 -3.48 -0.70 -5.87
C VAL A 82 -4.33 0.16 -6.79
N PHE A 83 -3.86 1.36 -7.14
CA PHE A 83 -4.69 2.31 -7.88
C PHE A 83 -5.06 1.89 -9.31
N TYR A 84 -4.42 0.87 -9.88
CA TYR A 84 -4.86 0.29 -11.15
C TYR A 84 -6.23 -0.40 -11.06
N LEU A 85 -6.67 -0.75 -9.85
CA LEU A 85 -7.99 -1.34 -9.57
C LEU A 85 -9.11 -0.30 -9.54
N PHE A 86 -8.77 0.99 -9.45
CA PHE A 86 -9.72 2.08 -9.31
C PHE A 86 -10.11 2.59 -10.70
N SER A 87 -11.41 2.85 -10.91
CA SER A 87 -11.83 3.78 -11.95
C SER A 87 -11.32 5.19 -11.63
N LYS A 88 -11.29 6.07 -12.64
CA LYS A 88 -10.92 7.47 -12.46
C LYS A 88 -11.72 8.14 -11.33
N LYS A 89 -13.04 7.95 -11.31
CA LYS A 89 -13.93 8.56 -10.32
C LYS A 89 -13.69 8.02 -8.91
N GLU A 90 -13.44 6.72 -8.77
CA GLU A 90 -13.10 6.13 -7.47
C GLU A 90 -11.77 6.66 -6.95
N LEU A 91 -10.77 6.83 -7.82
CA LEU A 91 -9.48 7.39 -7.43
C LEU A 91 -9.61 8.86 -7.01
N GLU A 92 -10.39 9.66 -7.75
CA GLU A 92 -10.67 11.05 -7.40
C GLU A 92 -11.34 11.15 -6.01
N ASN A 93 -12.40 10.37 -5.78
CA ASN A 93 -13.08 10.32 -4.49
C ASN A 93 -12.13 9.87 -3.36
N PHE A 94 -11.30 8.86 -3.62
CA PHE A 94 -10.32 8.38 -2.65
C PHE A 94 -9.31 9.46 -2.27
N LEU A 95 -8.77 10.19 -3.24
CA LEU A 95 -7.82 11.26 -2.99
C LEU A 95 -8.46 12.43 -2.22
N GLU A 96 -9.73 12.75 -2.50
CA GLU A 96 -10.49 13.72 -1.70
C GLU A 96 -10.68 13.26 -0.25
N GLU A 97 -11.02 12.00 -0.02
CA GLU A 97 -11.13 11.42 1.33
C GLU A 97 -9.78 11.44 2.05
N LEU A 98 -8.71 11.05 1.37
CA LEU A 98 -7.35 11.08 1.92
C LEU A 98 -6.97 12.50 2.34
N TYR A 99 -7.23 13.49 1.48
CA TYR A 99 -6.95 14.89 1.78
C TYR A 99 -7.74 15.40 2.98
N LYS A 100 -9.01 15.02 3.12
CA LYS A 100 -9.84 15.35 4.29
C LYS A 100 -9.32 14.72 5.57
N CYS A 101 -8.82 13.48 5.51
CA CYS A 101 -8.28 12.77 6.67
C CYS A 101 -6.91 13.32 7.09
N ASN A 102 -6.02 13.56 6.13
CA ASN A 102 -4.68 14.05 6.37
C ASN A 102 -4.13 14.84 5.17
N PRO A 103 -4.28 16.18 5.16
CA PRO A 103 -3.83 17.02 4.04
C PRO A 103 -2.30 17.13 3.93
N LYS A 104 -1.56 16.62 4.93
CA LYS A 104 -0.08 16.62 4.94
C LYS A 104 0.52 15.24 4.64
N ALA A 105 -0.31 14.24 4.34
CA ALA A 105 0.15 12.90 4.05
C ALA A 105 1.05 12.90 2.81
N GLU A 106 2.24 12.30 2.93
CA GLU A 106 3.04 11.98 1.76
C GLU A 106 2.49 10.71 1.11
N LEU A 107 2.20 10.79 -0.19
CA LEU A 107 1.68 9.67 -0.96
C LEU A 107 2.79 9.02 -1.79
N VAL A 108 3.06 7.74 -1.54
CA VAL A 108 4.04 6.95 -2.29
C VAL A 108 3.29 5.88 -3.10
N VAL A 109 3.19 6.09 -4.41
CA VAL A 109 2.49 5.17 -5.31
C VAL A 109 3.50 4.40 -6.15
N ALA A 110 3.32 3.09 -6.22
CA ALA A 110 4.05 2.23 -7.14
C ALA A 110 3.04 1.47 -8.00
N SER A 111 3.30 1.44 -9.31
CA SER A 111 2.46 0.82 -10.32
C SER A 111 3.36 0.32 -11.44
N ALA A 112 3.13 -0.91 -11.89
CA ALA A 112 3.76 -1.45 -13.08
C ALA A 112 3.16 -0.76 -14.32
N GLY A 113 3.97 0.02 -15.01
CA GLY A 113 3.60 0.51 -16.34
C GLY A 113 3.41 -0.67 -17.28
N ARG A 114 2.27 -0.75 -17.97
CA ARG A 114 2.22 -1.52 -19.22
C ARG A 114 3.09 -0.76 -20.22
N ALA A 115 4.13 -1.41 -20.72
CA ALA A 115 4.77 -0.97 -21.95
C ALA A 115 3.70 -1.05 -23.04
N SER A 116 3.16 0.11 -23.41
CA SER A 116 2.33 0.32 -24.60
C SER A 116 3.20 0.27 -25.84
#